data_AF-A0A2H0H655-F1
#
_entry.id   AF-A0A2H0H655-F1
#
_cell.length_a   1.000
_cell.length_b   1.000
_cell.length_c   1.000
_cell.angle_alpha   90.00
_cell.angle_beta   90.00
_cell.angle_gamma   90.00
#
_symmetry.space_group_name_H-M   'P 1'
#
loop_
_entity.id
_entity.type
_entity.pdbx_description
1 polymer ?
#
loop_
_entity_poly.entity_id
_entity_poly.type
_entity_poly.pdbx_seq_one_letter_code
_entity_poly.pdbx_strand_id
1 'polypeptide(L)' 'MEVIQVEIKNKSALAILKGMERAFMIRLIRRKKSTGKDLTKLKGVFSHEEALGLAGLVNESRSEWNQRF' A
#
# COMPACT_ATOMS: atom_id res chain seq x y z
N MET A 1 26.32 14.38 1.49
CA MET A 1 25.19 14.35 0.53
C MET A 1 23.93 14.19 1.38
N GLU A 2 23.16 15.26 1.55
CA GLU A 2 21.97 15.24 2.40
C GLU A 2 20.74 14.89 1.57
N VAL A 3 19.89 13.99 2.08
CA VAL A 3 18.69 13.53 1.38
C VAL A 3 17.47 14.09 2.11
N ILE A 4 16.79 15.05 1.48
CA ILE A 4 15.57 15.66 2.02
C ILE A 4 14.36 14.99 1.35
N GLN A 5 13.47 14.42 2.17
CA GLN A 5 12.23 13.83 1.70
C GLN A 5 11.11 14.87 1.77
N VAL A 6 10.56 15.25 0.61
CA VAL A 6 9.47 16.24 0.52
C VAL A 6 8.21 15.55 0.00
N GLU A 7 7.10 15.72 0.72
CA GLU A 7 5.78 15.28 0.25
C GLU A 7 5.13 16.38 -0.58
N ILE A 8 4.76 16.05 -1.83
CA ILE A 8 4.16 17.01 -2.76
C ILE A 8 2.67 16.75 -2.85
N LYS A 9 1.86 17.71 -2.38
CA LYS A 9 0.40 17.65 -2.47
C LYS A 9 -0.17 18.38 -3.71
N ASN A 10 0.65 19.19 -4.38
CA ASN A 10 0.25 20.02 -5.53
C ASN A 10 0.87 19.53 -6.85
N LYS A 11 0.05 19.35 -7.90
CA LYS A 11 0.50 18.93 -9.24
C LYS A 11 1.50 19.92 -9.88
N SER A 12 1.36 21.21 -9.62
CA SER A 12 2.26 22.25 -10.16
C SER A 12 3.67 22.16 -9.58
N ALA A 13 3.78 21.88 -8.29
CA ALA A 13 5.07 21.68 -7.63
C ALA A 13 5.83 20.45 -8.18
N LEU A 14 5.10 19.40 -8.55
CA LEU A 14 5.70 18.23 -9.21
C LEU A 14 6.29 18.57 -10.60
N ALA A 15 5.66 19.48 -11.34
CA ALA A 15 6.18 19.91 -12.64
C ALA A 15 7.49 20.69 -12.50
N ILE A 16 7.58 21.59 -11.51
CA ILE A 16 8.80 22.34 -11.20
C ILE A 16 9.93 21.39 -10.84
N LEU A 17 9.67 20.43 -9.95
CA LEU A 17 10.68 19.45 -9.53
C LEU A 17 11.16 18.56 -10.68
N LYS A 18 10.28 18.18 -11.61
CA LYS A 18 10.70 17.49 -12.85
C LYS A 18 11.57 18.38 -13.75
N GLY A 19 11.30 19.69 -13.78
CA GLY A 19 12.16 20.65 -14.48
C GLY A 19 13.55 20.71 -13.86
N MET A 20 13.63 20.76 -12.54
CA MET A 20 14.90 20.76 -11.80
C MET A 20 15.67 19.44 -11.97
N GLU A 21 14.97 18.31 -12.06
CA GLU A 21 15.57 17.00 -12.37
C GLU A 21 16.19 16.99 -13.77
N ARG A 22 15.50 17.52 -14.78
CA ARG A 22 16.04 17.64 -16.16
C ARG A 22 17.25 18.57 -16.25
N ALA A 23 17.33 19.57 -15.38
CA ALA A 23 18.47 20.47 -15.27
C ALA A 23 19.61 19.90 -14.41
N PHE A 24 19.54 18.62 -14.00
CA PHE A 24 20.53 17.94 -13.17
C PHE A 24 20.79 18.58 -11.79
N MET A 25 19.88 19.44 -11.31
CA MET A 25 20.00 20.09 -9.99
C MET A 25 19.58 19.16 -8.84
N ILE A 26 18.59 18.29 -9.09
CA ILE A 26 18.08 17.33 -8.11
C ILE A 26 17.84 15.97 -8.77
N ARG A 27 17.76 14.91 -7.96
CA ARG A 27 17.39 13.56 -8.42
C ARG A 27 16.11 13.13 -7.71
N LEU A 28 15.04 12.86 -8.46
CA LEU A 28 13.78 12.45 -7.86
C LEU A 28 13.78 10.93 -7.62
N ILE A 29 13.93 10.54 -6.36
CA ILE A 29 13.83 9.13 -5.97
C ILE A 29 12.35 8.78 -5.77
N ARG A 30 11.74 8.16 -6.77
CA ARG A 30 10.38 7.63 -6.64
C ARG A 30 10.43 6.38 -5.76
N ARG A 31 9.85 6.45 -4.56
CA ARG A 31 9.44 5.23 -3.87
C ARG A 31 8.38 4.55 -4.74
N LYS A 32 8.70 3.36 -5.26
CA LYS A 32 7.69 2.44 -5.78
C LYS A 32 6.66 2.33 -4.68
N LYS A 33 5.42 2.80 -4.92
CA LYS A 33 4.29 2.36 -4.08
C LYS A 33 4.38 0.84 -4.12
N SER A 34 4.59 0.21 -2.96
CA SER A 34 4.26 -1.20 -2.84
C SER A 34 2.78 -1.26 -3.22
N THR A 35 2.50 -1.71 -4.43
CA THR A 35 1.21 -2.29 -4.75
C THR A 35 0.96 -3.27 -3.62
N GLY A 36 -0.04 -2.98 -2.78
CA GLY A 36 -0.48 -3.92 -1.74
C GLY A 36 -0.57 -5.29 -2.38
N LYS A 37 -0.04 -6.31 -1.67
CA LYS A 37 0.08 -7.69 -2.16
C LYS A 37 -1.09 -8.01 -3.09
N ASP A 38 -0.80 -8.25 -4.35
CA ASP A 38 -1.81 -8.58 -5.35
C ASP A 38 -2.52 -9.87 -4.92
N LEU A 39 -3.66 -9.72 -4.24
CA LEU A 39 -4.42 -10.82 -3.62
C LEU A 39 -5.07 -11.72 -4.68
N THR A 40 -5.03 -11.32 -5.96
CA THR A 40 -5.48 -12.17 -7.07
C THR A 40 -4.68 -13.47 -7.16
N LYS A 41 -3.43 -13.49 -6.65
CA LYS A 41 -2.61 -14.72 -6.53
C LYS A 41 -3.12 -15.71 -5.49
N LEU A 42 -4.02 -15.29 -4.60
CA LEU A 42 -4.63 -16.16 -3.59
C LEU A 42 -5.94 -16.79 -4.09
N LYS A 43 -6.41 -16.41 -5.29
CA LYS A 43 -7.65 -16.92 -5.88
C LYS A 43 -7.45 -18.37 -6.28
N GLY A 44 -8.16 -19.29 -5.62
CA GLY A 44 -8.06 -20.74 -5.85
C GLY A 44 -7.02 -21.46 -4.99
N VAL A 45 -6.34 -20.77 -4.07
CA VAL A 45 -5.39 -21.39 -3.11
C VAL A 45 -6.14 -22.19 -2.03
N PHE A 46 -7.37 -21.80 -1.72
CA PHE A 46 -8.23 -22.49 -0.77
C PHE A 46 -9.40 -23.14 -1.50
N SER A 47 -9.74 -24.36 -1.09
CA SER A 47 -11.01 -24.98 -1.46
C SER A 47 -12.20 -24.22 -0.86
N HIS A 48 -13.38 -24.41 -1.43
CA HIS A 48 -14.59 -23.73 -0.96
C HIS A 48 -14.89 -24.03 0.53
N GLU A 49 -14.66 -25.28 0.94
CA GLU A 49 -14.87 -25.74 2.32
C GLU A 49 -13.87 -25.09 3.30
N GLU A 50 -12.59 -25.02 2.93
CA GLU A 50 -11.55 -24.36 3.74
C GLU A 50 -11.82 -22.85 3.88
N ALA A 51 -12.31 -22.21 2.81
CA ALA A 51 -12.65 -20.79 2.84
C ALA A 51 -13.83 -20.49 3.78
N LEU A 52 -14.85 -21.36 3.80
CA LEU A 52 -15.97 -21.25 4.73
C LEU A 52 -15.53 -21.45 6.18
N GLY A 53 -14.64 -22.41 6.44
CA GLY A 53 -14.07 -22.65 7.77
C GLY A 53 -13.28 -21.45 8.29
N LEU A 54 -12.41 -20.87 7.45
CA LEU A 54 -11.64 -19.68 7.80
C LEU A 54 -12.53 -18.46 8.04
N ALA A 55 -13.60 -18.29 7.25
CA ALA A 55 -14.56 -17.22 7.46
C ALA A 55 -15.31 -17.34 8.79
N GLY A 56 -15.64 -18.57 9.21
CA GLY A 56 -16.22 -18.86 10.53
C GLY A 56 -15.31 -18.43 11.68
N LEU A 57 -14.05 -18.86 11.65
CA LEU A 57 -13.05 -18.51 12.67
C LEU A 57 -12.81 -16.98 12.79
N VAL A 58 -12.80 -16.27 11.65
CA VAL A 58 -12.67 -14.81 11.65
C VAL A 58 -13.90 -14.14 12.27
N ASN A 59 -15.11 -14.67 12.01
CA ASN A 59 -16.33 -14.13 12.60
C ASN A 59 -16.42 -14.38 14.10
N GLU A 60 -16.02 -15.56 14.59
CA GLU A 60 -15.93 -15.84 16.02
C GLU A 60 -14.95 -14.89 16.71
N SER A 61 -13.75 -14.73 16.16
CA SER A 61 -12.75 -13.80 16.68
C SER A 61 -13.23 -12.35 16.72
N ARG A 62 -13.99 -11.90 15.71
CA ARG A 62 -14.62 -10.58 15.70
C ARG A 62 -15.70 -10.43 16.76
N SER A 63 -16.52 -11.46 16.96
CA SER A 63 -17.55 -11.47 18.00
C SER A 63 -16.91 -11.37 19.39
N GLU A 64 -15.86 -12.13 19.65
CA GLU A 64 -15.11 -12.06 20.91
C GLU A 64 -14.48 -10.68 21.14
N TRP A 65 -13.94 -10.07 20.08
CA TRP A 65 -13.38 -8.72 20.16
C TRP A 65 -14.45 -7.66 20.48
N ASN A 66 -15.61 -7.74 19.82
CA ASN A 66 -16.72 -6.83 20.01
C ASN A 66 -17.44 -7.00 21.36
N GLN A 67 -17.25 -8.13 22.05
CA GLN A 67 -17.77 -8.33 23.41
C GLN A 67 -16.81 -7.80 24.48
N ARG A 68 -15.53 -7.56 24.13
CA ARG A 68 -14.51 -7.00 25.03
C ARG A 68 -14.49 -5.47 25.06
N PHE A 69 -15.23 -4.80 24.17
CA PHE A 69 -15.39 -3.35 24.05
C PHE A 69 -16.87 -2.99 24.00
#